data_AF-A0A7L5YL30-F1
#
_entry.id   AF-A0A7L5YL30-F1
#
_cell.length_a   1.000
_cell.length_b   1.000
_cell.length_c   1.000
_cell.angle_alpha   90.00
_cell.angle_beta   90.00
_cell.angle_gamma   90.00
#
_symmetry.space_group_name_H-M   'P 1'
#
loop_
_entity.id
_entity.type
_entity.pdbx_description
1 polymer ?
#
loop_
_entity_poly.entity_id
_entity_poly.type
_entity_poly.pdbx_seq_one_letter_code
_entity_poly.pdbx_strand_id
1 'polypeptide(L)'
;MGKTRLAVEAARAVAEDHGAAARRFADGILFTPLASVEAAEYLPAALASALAMRLHESATLSEQVIDFLRPKRMLLVLDNF
;
A
#
# COMPACT_ATOMS: atom_id res chain seq x y z
N MET A 1 -20.84 8.08 -3.26
CA MET A 1 -20.90 6.68 -3.70
C MET A 1 -19.97 6.50 -4.90
N GLY A 2 -18.94 5.64 -4.83
CA GLY A 2 -18.07 5.31 -5.99
C GLY A 2 -16.55 5.54 -5.84
N LYS A 3 -16.07 6.10 -4.73
CA LYS A 3 -14.64 6.47 -4.54
C LYS A 3 -13.69 5.27 -4.63
N THR A 4 -14.05 4.18 -3.98
CA THR A 4 -13.29 2.93 -3.98
C THR A 4 -13.20 2.32 -5.37
N ARG A 5 -14.32 2.28 -6.09
CA ARG A 5 -14.32 1.78 -7.47
C ARG A 5 -13.41 2.61 -8.34
N LEU A 6 -13.49 3.95 -8.24
CA LEU A 6 -12.59 4.83 -9.00
C LEU A 6 -11.11 4.61 -8.64
N ALA A 7 -10.78 4.48 -7.36
CA ALA A 7 -9.41 4.24 -6.91
C ALA A 7 -8.85 2.90 -7.40
N VAL A 8 -9.66 1.84 -7.36
CA VAL A 8 -9.29 0.51 -7.86
C VAL A 8 -9.11 0.51 -9.37
N GLU A 9 -10.02 1.13 -10.13
CA GLU A 9 -9.87 1.23 -11.59
C GLU A 9 -8.66 2.07 -12.00
N ALA A 10 -8.37 3.16 -11.28
CA ALA A 10 -7.17 3.97 -11.52
C ALA A 10 -5.88 3.16 -11.27
N ALA A 11 -5.84 2.39 -10.17
CA ALA A 11 -4.73 1.49 -9.87
C ALA A 11 -4.54 0.42 -10.96
N ARG A 12 -5.63 -0.18 -11.45
CA ARG A 12 -5.59 -1.16 -12.56
C ARG A 12 -5.05 -0.53 -13.83
N ALA A 13 -5.54 0.64 -14.22
CA ALA A 13 -5.07 1.34 -15.41
C ALA A 13 -3.56 1.65 -15.36
N VAL A 14 -3.04 1.99 -14.17
CA VAL A 14 -1.60 2.19 -13.97
C VAL A 14 -0.80 0.89 -14.06
N ALA A 15 -1.35 -0.23 -13.59
CA ALA A 15 -0.71 -1.54 -13.68
C ALA A 15 -0.66 -2.08 -15.13
N GLU A 16 -1.69 -1.78 -15.92
CA GLU A 16 -1.80 -2.18 -17.33
C GLU A 16 -1.02 -1.25 -18.28
N ASP A 17 -0.67 -0.03 -17.84
CA ASP A 17 0.21 0.86 -18.59
C ASP A 17 1.60 0.25 -18.73
N HIS A 18 2.13 0.14 -19.95
CA HIS A 18 3.52 -0.29 -20.18
C HIS A 18 4.48 0.90 -20.37
N GLY A 19 4.02 2.12 -20.10
CA GLY A 19 4.72 3.38 -20.37
C GLY A 19 5.37 4.02 -19.15
N ALA A 20 5.09 5.31 -18.96
CA ALA A 20 5.70 6.09 -17.89
C ALA A 20 5.12 5.75 -16.51
N ALA A 21 3.85 5.32 -16.43
CA ALA A 21 3.18 5.03 -15.16
C ALA A 21 3.67 3.70 -14.58
N ALA A 22 3.83 2.64 -15.38
CA ALA A 22 4.48 1.41 -14.91
C ALA A 22 5.89 1.67 -14.38
N ARG A 23 6.69 2.47 -15.10
CA ARG A 23 8.02 2.85 -14.62
C ARG A 23 7.93 3.66 -13.33
N ARG A 24 6.92 4.52 -13.16
CA ARG A 24 6.69 5.31 -11.93
C ARG A 24 6.56 4.40 -10.71
N PHE A 25 5.84 3.30 -10.84
CA PHE A 25 5.53 2.35 -9.77
C PHE A 25 6.14 0.97 -10.00
N ALA A 26 7.45 0.94 -10.24
CA ALA A 26 8.19 -0.27 -10.63
C ALA A 26 8.18 -1.38 -9.57
N ASP A 27 7.94 -1.04 -8.30
CA ASP A 27 7.84 -2.01 -7.20
C ASP A 27 6.40 -2.51 -6.98
N GLY A 28 5.45 -2.10 -7.84
CA GLY A 28 4.08 -2.58 -7.86
C GLY A 28 3.07 -1.65 -7.19
N ILE A 29 1.83 -2.15 -7.13
CA ILE A 29 0.67 -1.44 -6.61
C ILE A 29 -0.01 -2.33 -5.58
N LEU A 30 -0.34 -1.78 -4.42
CA LEU A 30 -1.05 -2.49 -3.36
C LEU A 30 -2.35 -1.75 -3.04
N PHE A 31 -3.46 -2.47 -3.01
CA PHE A 31 -4.72 -1.99 -2.48
C PHE A 31 -4.96 -2.61 -1.10
N THR A 32 -5.15 -1.76 -0.09
CA THR A 32 -5.45 -2.19 1.28
C THR A 32 -6.77 -1.56 1.73
N PRO A 33 -7.85 -2.34 1.84
CA PRO A 33 -9.09 -1.84 2.43
C PRO A 33 -8.88 -1.63 3.94
N LEU A 34 -9.06 -0.40 4.39
CA LEU A 34 -8.93 0.01 5.79
C LEU A 34 -10.23 -0.13 6.58
N ALA A 35 -11.30 -0.68 5.99
CA ALA A 35 -12.59 -0.85 6.66
C ALA A 35 -12.52 -1.67 7.96
N SER A 36 -11.50 -2.52 8.12
CA SER A 36 -11.23 -3.28 9.35
C SER A 36 -10.19 -2.64 10.27
N VAL A 37 -9.65 -1.48 9.91
CA VAL A 37 -8.62 -0.75 10.68
C VAL A 37 -9.32 0.32 11.50
N GLU A 38 -9.63 -0.01 12.75
CA GLU A 38 -10.46 0.83 13.62
C GLU A 38 -9.75 2.09 14.15
N ALA A 39 -8.41 2.11 14.10
CA ALA A 39 -7.59 3.23 14.56
C ALA A 39 -6.25 3.31 13.79
N ALA A 40 -5.70 4.52 13.69
CA ALA A 40 -4.47 4.79 12.95
C ALA A 40 -3.24 4.02 13.48
N GLU A 41 -3.23 3.69 14.77
CA GLU A 41 -2.18 2.88 15.40
C GLU A 41 -2.10 1.44 14.85
N TYR A 42 -3.18 0.92 14.26
CA TYR A 42 -3.21 -0.41 13.65
C TYR A 42 -2.77 -0.41 12.19
N LEU A 43 -2.62 0.76 11.56
CA LEU A 43 -2.25 0.89 10.15
C LEU A 43 -0.90 0.24 9.82
N PRO A 44 0.18 0.41 10.61
CA PRO A 44 1.46 -0.26 10.34
C PRO A 44 1.33 -1.78 10.31
N ALA A 45 0.54 -2.37 11.22
CA ALA A 45 0.30 -3.81 11.25
C ALA A 45 -0.48 -4.29 10.01
N ALA A 46 -1.52 -3.56 9.62
CA ALA A 46 -2.30 -3.86 8.41
C ALA A 46 -1.44 -3.79 7.14
N LEU A 47 -0.58 -2.78 7.02
CA LEU A 47 0.36 -2.64 5.91
C LEU A 47 1.40 -3.76 5.91
N ALA A 48 2.00 -4.09 7.05
CA ALA A 48 2.97 -5.18 7.13
C ALA A 48 2.37 -6.52 6.70
N SER A 49 1.14 -6.80 7.11
CA SER A 49 0.39 -7.99 6.69
C SER A 49 0.12 -7.99 5.18
N ALA A 50 -0.41 -6.88 4.65
CA ALA A 50 -0.73 -6.75 3.22
C ALA A 50 0.51 -6.80 2.31
N LEU A 51 1.65 -6.32 2.80
CA LEU A 51 2.95 -6.36 2.13
C LEU A 51 3.70 -7.69 2.35
N ALA A 52 3.13 -8.62 3.10
CA ALA A 52 3.75 -9.88 3.51
C ALA A 52 5.17 -9.68 4.09
N MET A 53 5.35 -8.61 4.86
CA MET A 53 6.63 -8.27 5.47
C MET A 53 7.01 -9.30 6.54
N ARG A 54 8.30 -9.64 6.59
CA ARG A 54 8.86 -10.32 7.76
C ARG A 54 9.20 -9.27 8.81
N LEU A 55 8.62 -9.45 9.99
CA LEU A 55 8.83 -8.54 11.11
C LEU A 55 10.02 -8.99 11.94
N HIS A 56 10.65 -8.03 12.59
CA HIS A 56 11.84 -8.21 13.43
C HIS A 56 11.60 -7.48 14.76
N GLU A 57 12.21 -7.93 15.85
CA GLU A 57 12.03 -7.32 17.18
C GLU A 57 12.89 -6.06 17.39
N SER A 58 13.79 -5.75 16.45
CA SER A 58 14.79 -4.69 16.60
C SER A 58 14.26 -3.27 16.44
N ALA A 59 13.02 -3.09 15.98
CA ALA A 59 12.43 -1.79 15.67
C ALA A 59 10.91 -1.83 15.83
N THR A 60 10.26 -0.67 15.91
CA THR A 60 8.80 -0.58 15.92
C THR A 60 8.21 -0.99 14.56
N LEU A 61 6.94 -1.41 14.54
CA LEU A 61 6.25 -1.75 13.27
C LEU A 61 6.27 -0.59 12.27
N SER A 62 6.07 0.63 12.75
CA SER A 62 6.07 1.83 11.91
C SER A 62 7.43 2.06 11.24
N GLU A 63 8.52 1.95 12.00
CA GLU A 63 9.88 2.09 11.47
C GLU A 63 10.16 1.02 10.41
N GLN A 64 9.80 -0.24 10.68
CA GLN A 64 9.99 -1.34 9.74
C GLN A 64 9.22 -1.13 8.43
N VAL A 65 7.97 -0.65 8.50
CA VAL A 65 7.16 -0.35 7.31
C VAL A 65 7.76 0.81 6.53
N ILE A 66 8.20 1.86 7.21
CA ILE A 66 8.87 3.00 6.57
C ILE A 66 10.14 2.55 5.87
N ASP A 67 10.99 1.78 6.54
CA ASP A 67 12.27 1.31 5.97
C ASP A 67 12.06 0.35 4.81
N PHE A 68 11.03 -0.50 4.88
CA PHE A 68 10.64 -1.37 3.77
C PHE A 68 10.16 -0.58 2.54
N LEU A 69 9.38 0.48 2.75
CA LEU A 69 8.82 1.31 1.67
C LEU A 69 9.80 2.36 1.15
N ARG A 70 10.75 2.83 1.96
CA ARG A 70 11.72 3.90 1.64
C ARG A 70 12.44 3.70 0.30
N PRO A 71 12.99 2.51 -0.04
CA PRO A 71 13.67 2.33 -1.31
C PRO A 71 12.71 2.06 -2.48
N LYS A 72 11.41 1.89 -2.22
CA LYS A 72 10.43 1.41 -3.20
C LYS A 72 9.72 2.53 -3.91
N ARG A 73 9.49 2.32 -5.20
CA ARG A 73 8.57 3.07 -6.05
C ARG A 73 7.27 2.27 -6.15
N MET A 74 6.46 2.31 -5.10
CA MET A 74 5.15 1.66 -5.05
C MET A 74 4.00 2.67 -5.02
N LEU A 75 2.83 2.26 -5.53
CA LEU A 75 1.56 2.94 -5.26
C LEU A 75 0.81 2.18 -4.17
N LEU A 76 0.51 2.85 -3.06
CA LEU A 76 -0.34 2.32 -2.00
C LEU A 76 -1.72 2.98 -2.10
N VAL A 77 -2.76 2.19 -2.30
CA VAL A 77 -4.15 2.65 -2.31
C VAL A 77 -4.79 2.22 -1.00
N LEU A 78 -4.98 3.19 -0.12
CA LEU A 78 -5.57 3.00 1.20
C LEU A 78 -6.99 3.57 1.18
N ASP A 79 -7.98 2.71 1.40
CA ASP A 79 -9.38 3.11 1.29
C ASP A 79 -10.14 2.85 2.60
N ASN A 80 -10.70 3.92 3.17
CA ASN A 80 -11.55 3.88 4.36
C ASN A 80 -12.94 4.41 3.98
N PHE A 81 -13.97 3.59 4.15
CA PHE A 81 -15.34 3.89 3.70
C PHE A 81 -16.14 4.71 4.69
#